data_AF-A0A7K0LH77-F1
#
_entry.id   AF-A0A7K0LH77-F1
#
_cell.length_a   1.000
_cell.length_b   1.000
_cell.length_c   1.000
_cell.angle_alpha   90.00
_cell.angle_beta   90.00
_cell.angle_gamma   90.00
#
_symmetry.space_group_name_H-M   'P 1'
#
loop_
_entity.id
_entity.type
_entity.pdbx_description
1 polymer ?
#
loop_
_entity_poly.entity_id
_entity_poly.type
_entity_poly.pdbx_seq_one_letter_code
_entity_poly.pdbx_strand_id
1 'polypeptide(L)' 'MIDLHTEVVAPPNANRILMLIHGFGADERDLAGLLPYLDPDGAYCVLLPRGPEGVAGTPGYAWYQWDSSGA' A
#
# COMPACT_ATOMS: atom_id res chain seq x y z
N MET A 1 -18.07 9.24 -1.54
CA MET A 1 -17.41 7.93 -1.44
C MET A 1 -15.99 8.16 -1.88
N ILE A 2 -15.00 7.87 -1.04
CA ILE A 2 -13.59 7.95 -1.44
C ILE A 2 -13.31 6.65 -2.19
N ASP A 3 -12.81 6.76 -3.42
CA ASP A 3 -12.29 5.63 -4.18
C ASP A 3 -10.80 5.48 -3.82
N LEU A 4 -10.43 4.33 -3.25
CA LEU A 4 -9.07 4.07 -2.78
C LEU A 4 -8.42 3.06 -3.73
N HIS A 5 -7.47 3.53 -4.52
CA HIS A 5 -6.72 2.67 -5.42
C HIS A 5 -5.96 1.61 -4.61
N THR A 6 -6.21 0.34 -4.92
CA THR A 6 -5.66 -0.80 -4.19
C THR A 6 -5.26 -1.89 -5.16
N GLU A 7 -3.99 -2.27 -5.15
CA GLU A 7 -3.51 -3.47 -5.83
C GLU A 7 -3.75 -4.68 -4.95
N VAL A 8 -4.16 -5.79 -5.58
CA VAL A 8 -4.57 -7.01 -4.87
C VAL A 8 -3.78 -8.19 -5.42
N VAL A 9 -3.06 -8.87 -4.54
CA VAL A 9 -2.40 -10.15 -4.84
C VAL A 9 -3.07 -11.25 -4.02
N ALA A 10 -3.89 -12.07 -4.66
CA ALA A 10 -4.69 -13.09 -3.99
C ALA A 10 -4.45 -14.48 -4.61
N PRO A 11 -3.56 -15.29 -4.02
CA PRO A 11 -3.44 -16.70 -4.37
C PRO A 11 -4.76 -17.46 -4.12
N PRO A 12 -5.05 -18.55 -4.85
CA PRO A 12 -6.30 -19.29 -4.72
C PRO A 12 -6.61 -19.81 -3.31
N ASN A 13 -5.59 -20.07 -2.51
CA ASN A 13 -5.71 -20.63 -1.15
C ASN A 13 -5.70 -19.56 -0.05
N ALA A 14 -5.65 -18.28 -0.41
CA ALA A 14 -5.63 -17.18 0.55
C ALA A 14 -6.87 -17.21 1.45
N ASN A 15 -6.66 -17.33 2.77
CA ASN A 15 -7.74 -17.36 3.76
C ASN A 15 -7.58 -16.32 4.87
N ARG A 16 -6.57 -15.46 4.75
CA ARG A 16 -6.27 -14.33 5.62
C ARG A 16 -5.97 -13.10 4.78
N ILE A 17 -6.07 -11.92 5.38
CA ILE A 17 -5.72 -10.66 4.72
C ILE A 17 -4.42 -10.14 5.31
N LEU A 18 -3.51 -9.70 4.44
CA LEU A 18 -2.33 -8.92 4.79
C LEU A 18 -2.43 -7.58 4.07
N MET A 19 -2.50 -6.48 4.82
CA MET A 19 -2.52 -5.13 4.23
C MET A 19 -1.18 -4.46 4.49
N LEU A 20 -0.49 -4.05 3.43
CA LEU A 20 0.80 -3.37 3.52
C LEU A 20 0.61 -1.90 3.18
N ILE A 21 0.84 -1.04 4.18
CA ILE A 21 0.63 0.40 4.11
C ILE A 21 1.97 1.11 3.87
N HIS A 22 2.13 1.73 2.70
CA HIS A 22 3.35 2.46 2.35
C HIS A 22 3.54 3.74 3.19
N GLY A 23 4.78 4.21 3.29
CA GLY A 23 5.13 5.47 3.94
C GLY A 23 4.91 6.71 3.08
N PHE A 24 5.18 7.89 3.62
CA PHE A 24 5.06 9.16 2.88
C PHE A 24 5.97 9.19 1.62
N GLY A 25 5.42 9.59 0.49
CA GLY A 25 6.14 9.71 -0.77
C GLY A 25 6.43 8.38 -1.48
N ALA A 26 5.89 7.28 -0.98
CA ALA A 26 5.88 5.96 -1.61
C ALA A 26 4.52 5.68 -2.29
N ASP A 27 4.37 4.53 -2.95
CA ASP A 27 3.12 4.06 -3.54
C ASP A 27 2.83 2.56 -3.25
N GLU A 28 1.75 2.04 -3.83
CA GLU A 28 1.28 0.67 -3.66
C GLU A 28 2.30 -0.41 -4.06
N ARG A 29 3.28 -0.10 -4.90
CA ARG A 29 4.22 -1.08 -5.45
C ARG A 29 5.47 -1.23 -4.58
N ASP A 30 5.81 -0.21 -3.80
CA ASP A 30 7.06 -0.15 -3.06
C ASP A 30 7.18 -1.27 -2.00
N LEU A 31 6.07 -1.67 -1.38
CA LEU A 31 6.05 -2.77 -0.40
C LEU A 31 5.86 -4.15 -1.01
N ALA A 32 5.50 -4.26 -2.29
CA ALA A 32 5.29 -5.55 -2.96
C ALA A 32 6.57 -6.41 -2.98
N GLY A 33 7.75 -5.77 -2.98
CA GLY A 33 9.04 -6.46 -2.89
C GLY A 33 9.27 -7.24 -1.59
N LEU A 34 8.48 -6.98 -0.54
CA LEU A 34 8.58 -7.68 0.74
C LEU A 34 7.82 -9.02 0.76
N LEU A 35 6.91 -9.26 -0.19
CA LEU A 35 6.04 -10.44 -0.17
C LEU A 35 6.77 -11.79 -0.12
N PRO A 36 7.88 -12.01 -0.85
CA PRO A 36 8.62 -13.27 -0.74
C PRO A 36 9.16 -13.56 0.66
N TYR A 37 9.28 -12.56 1.53
CA TYR A 37 9.76 -12.69 2.90
C TYR A 37 8.63 -12.75 3.94
N LEU A 38 7.51 -12.05 3.69
CA LEU A 38 6.37 -11.98 4.61
C LEU A 38 5.35 -13.10 4.38
N ASP A 39 5.18 -13.52 3.13
CA ASP A 39 4.24 -14.56 2.72
C ASP A 39 4.87 -15.51 1.70
N PRO A 40 5.93 -16.25 2.09
CA PRO A 40 6.62 -17.16 1.17
C PRO A 40 5.72 -18.28 0.62
N ASP A 41 4.65 -18.62 1.35
CA ASP A 41 3.74 -19.72 1.02
C ASP A 41 2.43 -19.26 0.34
N GLY A 42 2.22 -17.96 0.15
CA GLY A 42 1.02 -17.42 -0.49
C GLY A 42 -0.28 -17.64 0.31
N ALA A 43 -0.22 -17.55 1.64
CA ALA A 43 -1.34 -17.76 2.54
C ALA A 43 -2.27 -16.54 2.69
N TYR A 44 -1.84 -15.36 2.24
CA TYR A 44 -2.59 -14.11 2.40
C TYR A 44 -3.16 -13.59 1.07
N CYS A 45 -4.35 -13.01 1.15
CA CYS A 45 -4.83 -12.03 0.18
C CYS A 45 -4.18 -10.70 0.56
N VAL A 46 -3.21 -10.29 -0.24
CA VAL A 46 -2.40 -9.10 0.02
C VAL A 46 -3.08 -7.90 -0.60
N LEU A 47 -3.29 -6.87 0.23
CA LEU A 47 -3.79 -5.56 -0.19
C LEU A 47 -2.66 -4.55 -0.11
N LEU A 48 -2.44 -3.86 -1.23
CA LEU A 48 -1.44 -2.83 -1.42
C LEU A 48 -2.17 -1.53 -1.81
N PRO A 49 -2.73 -0.80 -0.84
CA PRO A 49 -3.43 0.45 -1.13
C PRO A 49 -2.45 1.61 -1.31
N ARG A 50 -2.81 2.54 -2.20
CA ARG A 50 -2.15 3.84 -2.39
C ARG A 50 -2.89 4.91 -1.61
N GLY A 51 -2.15 5.75 -0.87
CA GLY A 51 -2.71 6.94 -0.21
C GLY A 51 -3.37 7.91 -1.22
N PRO A 52 -4.48 8.58 -0.87
CA PRO A 52 -5.23 9.38 -1.83
C PRO A 52 -4.53 10.68 -2.24
N GLU A 53 -3.57 11.16 -1.45
CA GLU A 53 -2.95 12.48 -1.65
C GLU A 53 -1.63 12.36 -2.40
N GLY A 54 -1.47 13.10 -3.50
CA GLY A 54 -0.18 13.18 -4.21
C GLY A 54 0.84 14.04 -3.45
N VAL A 55 2.10 13.62 -3.42
CA VAL A 55 3.19 14.36 -2.74
C VAL A 55 3.95 15.23 -3.74
N ALA A 56 3.86 16.54 -3.56
CA ALA A 56 4.52 17.53 -4.44
C ALA A 56 6.03 17.28 -4.55
N GLY A 57 6.55 17.30 -5.79
CA GLY A 57 7.97 17.07 -6.07
C GLY A 57 8.39 15.60 -6.12
N THR A 58 7.44 14.65 -5.96
CA THR A 58 7.71 13.21 -6.06
C THR A 58 6.62 12.53 -6.92
N PRO A 59 6.86 11.31 -7.43
CA PRO A 59 5.80 10.50 -8.03
C PRO A 59 4.92 9.78 -7.00
N GLY A 60 5.17 9.95 -5.70
CA GLY A 60 4.55 9.17 -4.63
C GLY A 60 3.35 9.84 -3.96
N TYR A 61 2.85 9.16 -2.93
CA TYR A 61 1.57 9.43 -2.30
C TYR A 61 1.66 9.50 -0.77
N ALA A 62 0.63 10.07 -0.17
CA ALA A 62 0.45 10.21 1.27
C ALA A 62 -0.99 9.86 1.68
N TRP A 63 -1.15 9.43 2.93
CA TRP A 63 -2.44 9.04 3.51
C TRP A 63 -3.29 10.24 3.92
N TYR A 64 -2.64 11.37 4.17
CA TYR A 64 -3.22 12.62 4.58
C TYR A 64 -2.37 13.75 4.02
N GLN A 65 -2.98 14.92 3.88
CA GLN A 65 -2.28 16.14 3.47
C GLN A 65 -1.18 16.43 4.48
N TRP A 66 0.05 16.58 4.00
CA TRP A 66 1.17 16.99 4.84
C TRP A 66 1.36 18.48 4.64
N ASP A 67 0.88 19.28 5.59
CA ASP A 67 1.24 20.69 5.64
C ASP A 67 2.54 20.88 6.44
N SER A 68 3.16 22.05 6.29
CA SER A 68 4.39 22.40 7.02
C SER A 68 4.22 22.51 8.54
N SER A 69 3.00 22.35 9.07
CA SER A 69 2.74 22.34 10.50
C SER A 69 2.97 20.96 11.12
N GLY A 70 3.11 19.90 10.31
CA GLY A 70 3.40 18.55 10.77
C GLY A 70 2.25 17.89 11.54
N ALA A 71 1.01 18.35 11.31
CA ALA A 71 -0.21 17.82 11.90
C ALA A 71 -0.94 16.86 10.96
#